data_AF-A0A0C2D6D7-F1
#
_entry.id   AF-A0A0C2D6D7-F1
#
_cell.length_a   1.000
_cell.length_b   1.000
_cell.length_c   1.000
_cell.angle_alpha   90.00
_cell.angle_beta   90.00
_cell.angle_gamma   90.00
#
_symmetry.space_group_name_H-M   'P 1'
#
loop_
_entity.id
_entity.type
_entity.pdbx_description
1 polymer ?
#
loop_
_entity_poly.entity_id
_entity_poly.type
_entity_poly.pdbx_seq_one_letter_code
_entity_poly.pdbx_strand_id
1 'polypeptide(L)'
;MRLHTALLGVLLASVGCYHGFDVEDKEPPPGYPGGSCQVGSCIQGVQCLAEAQICIDPIDPCKGIYCGGNGSCGLDLDTNMPFCACDPGFSNESFAYFCTSGL
;
A
#
# COMPACT_ATOMS: atom_id res chain seq x y z
N MET A 1 24.58 60.54 8.07
CA MET A 1 24.49 59.48 7.05
C MET A 1 23.71 58.32 7.65
N ARG A 2 22.43 58.19 7.31
CA ARG A 2 21.60 57.04 7.71
C ARG A 2 21.86 55.94 6.69
N LEU A 3 22.41 54.82 7.13
CA LEU A 3 22.51 53.61 6.33
C LEU A 3 21.84 52.49 7.11
N HIS A 4 20.58 52.26 6.78
CA HIS A 4 19.81 51.09 7.17
C HIS A 4 20.29 49.91 6.34
N THR A 5 20.76 48.84 6.98
CA THR A 5 20.75 47.51 6.35
C THR A 5 20.32 46.47 7.37
N ALA A 6 19.12 45.97 7.12
CA ALA A 6 18.38 44.98 7.86
C ALA A 6 19.19 43.71 8.15
N LEU A 7 19.45 43.44 9.43
CA LEU A 7 19.70 42.09 9.94
C LEU A 7 18.34 41.44 10.27
N LEU A 8 17.45 41.39 9.29
CA LEU A 8 16.27 40.53 9.31
C LEU A 8 16.61 39.27 8.51
N GLY A 9 16.48 38.10 9.13
CA GLY A 9 16.33 36.86 8.35
C GLY A 9 17.28 35.71 8.68
N VAL A 10 17.60 35.44 9.95
CA VAL A 10 18.14 34.12 10.35
C VAL A 10 16.99 33.24 10.82
N LEU A 11 16.02 32.92 9.94
CA LEU A 11 14.83 32.14 10.32
C LEU A 11 14.41 31.03 9.36
N LEU A 12 15.15 30.73 8.27
CA LEU A 12 14.64 29.79 7.25
C LEU A 12 15.67 28.79 6.73
N ALA A 13 16.46 28.17 7.61
CA ALA A 13 17.35 27.08 7.20
C ALA A 13 17.37 25.88 8.15
N SER A 14 16.24 25.58 8.81
CA SER A 14 15.95 24.18 9.12
C SER A 14 15.63 23.47 7.81
N VAL A 15 16.68 23.17 7.03
CA VAL A 15 16.67 22.18 5.97
C VAL A 15 16.38 20.84 6.62
N GLY A 16 15.11 20.60 6.96
CA GLY A 16 14.63 19.25 7.17
C GLY A 16 14.80 18.52 5.86
N CYS A 17 15.63 17.49 5.83
CA CYS A 17 15.64 16.56 4.72
C CYS A 17 14.25 15.93 4.64
N TYR A 18 13.50 16.25 3.58
CA TYR A 18 12.24 15.57 3.32
C TYR A 18 12.59 14.16 2.85
N HIS A 19 12.47 13.16 3.73
CA HIS A 19 12.37 11.76 3.29
C HIS A 19 10.97 11.61 2.71
N GLY A 20 10.84 11.87 1.41
CA GLY A 20 9.58 11.62 0.72
C GLY A 20 9.31 10.13 0.75
N PHE A 21 8.13 9.75 1.25
CA PHE A 21 7.56 8.40 1.32
C PHE A 21 8.44 7.37 0.59
N ASP A 22 9.31 6.71 1.36
CA ASP A 22 10.03 5.54 0.89
C ASP A 22 8.98 4.58 0.28
N VAL A 23 9.28 4.08 -0.92
CA VAL A 23 8.36 3.35 -1.82
C VAL A 23 7.87 2.01 -1.22
N GLU A 24 8.20 1.74 0.03
CA GLU A 24 7.95 0.47 0.71
C GLU A 24 6.45 0.21 0.98
N ASP A 25 5.60 1.21 1.17
CA ASP A 25 4.20 0.93 1.53
C ASP A 25 3.20 1.65 0.61
N LYS A 26 3.11 1.22 -0.65
CA LYS A 26 1.91 1.54 -1.48
C LYS A 26 0.73 0.64 -1.09
N GLU A 27 0.57 0.41 0.19
CA GLU A 27 -0.55 -0.35 0.75
C GLU A 27 -1.79 0.55 0.77
N PRO A 28 -2.95 0.06 0.33
CA PRO A 28 -4.18 0.82 0.44
C PRO A 28 -4.53 1.13 1.90
N PRO A 29 -5.20 2.26 2.17
CA PRO A 29 -5.63 2.59 3.52
C PRO A 29 -6.54 1.50 4.12
N PRO A 30 -6.52 1.28 5.44
CA PRO A 30 -7.41 0.33 6.10
C PRO A 30 -8.88 0.57 5.76
N GLY A 31 -9.62 -0.51 5.53
CA GLY A 31 -11.04 -0.50 5.17
C GLY A 31 -11.34 -0.35 3.68
N TYR A 32 -10.37 0.02 2.85
CA TYR A 32 -10.50 0.17 1.39
C TYR A 32 -10.04 -1.10 0.65
N PRO A 33 -10.44 -1.32 -0.62
CA PRO A 33 -9.96 -2.47 -1.41
C PRO A 33 -8.43 -2.64 -1.33
N GLY A 34 -7.99 -3.86 -1.01
CA GLY A 34 -6.59 -4.26 -0.79
C GLY A 34 -5.96 -3.78 0.51
N GLY A 35 -6.65 -2.98 1.31
CA GLY A 35 -6.22 -2.56 2.64
C GLY A 35 -6.68 -3.53 3.73
N SER A 36 -6.15 -3.35 4.95
CA SER A 36 -6.49 -4.18 6.10
C SER A 36 -7.93 -3.95 6.59
N CYS A 37 -8.53 -4.99 7.20
CA CYS A 37 -9.86 -4.86 7.79
C CYS A 37 -9.87 -3.89 8.97
N GLN A 38 -10.89 -3.02 9.05
CA GLN A 38 -11.10 -2.12 10.18
C GLN A 38 -12.15 -2.72 11.12
N VAL A 39 -11.71 -3.25 12.27
CA VAL A 39 -12.59 -3.91 13.27
C VAL A 39 -13.42 -5.04 12.64
N GLY A 40 -12.79 -5.85 11.79
CA GLY A 40 -13.44 -6.96 11.07
C GLY A 40 -14.44 -6.52 9.98
N SER A 41 -14.46 -5.25 9.61
CA SER A 41 -15.32 -4.68 8.57
C SER A 41 -14.51 -3.86 7.57
N CYS A 42 -15.11 -3.60 6.42
CA CYS A 42 -14.57 -2.70 5.42
C CYS A 42 -15.62 -1.64 5.06
N ILE A 43 -15.19 -0.58 4.35
CA ILE A 43 -16.06 0.52 3.97
C ILE A 43 -16.43 0.46 2.48
N GLN A 44 -17.40 1.26 2.05
CA GLN A 44 -17.84 1.36 0.65
C GLN A 44 -18.39 0.06 0.03
N GLY A 45 -18.88 -0.88 0.85
CA GLY A 45 -19.51 -2.12 0.37
C GLY A 45 -18.53 -3.19 -0.09
N VAL A 46 -17.25 -3.06 0.24
CA VAL A 46 -16.27 -4.15 0.07
C VAL A 46 -16.32 -5.10 1.26
N GLN A 47 -15.81 -6.32 1.09
CA GLN A 47 -15.94 -7.42 2.05
C GLN A 47 -14.62 -7.67 2.79
N CYS A 48 -14.67 -7.78 4.12
CA CYS A 48 -13.51 -8.23 4.90
C CYS A 48 -13.37 -9.75 4.77
N LEU A 49 -12.27 -10.21 4.19
CA LEU A 49 -11.88 -11.61 4.21
C LEU A 49 -11.21 -11.91 5.55
N ALA A 50 -11.97 -12.49 6.49
CA ALA A 50 -11.51 -12.65 7.88
C ALA A 50 -10.23 -13.48 8.03
N GLU A 51 -9.99 -14.44 7.14
CA GLU A 51 -8.77 -15.27 7.17
C GLU A 51 -7.50 -14.51 6.79
N ALA A 52 -7.58 -13.61 5.80
CA ALA A 52 -6.42 -12.81 5.37
C ALA A 52 -6.40 -11.38 5.95
N GLN A 53 -7.43 -11.00 6.72
CA GLN A 53 -7.60 -9.65 7.28
C GLN A 53 -7.49 -8.52 6.24
N ILE A 54 -7.99 -8.77 5.02
CA ILE A 54 -7.96 -7.84 3.90
C ILE A 54 -9.36 -7.50 3.39
N CYS A 55 -9.53 -6.31 2.84
CA CYS A 55 -10.75 -5.85 2.19
C CYS A 55 -10.75 -6.17 0.69
N ILE A 56 -11.71 -6.96 0.22
CA ILE A 56 -11.85 -7.37 -1.18
C ILE A 56 -13.12 -6.75 -1.79
N ASP A 57 -13.00 -6.13 -2.96
CA ASP A 57 -14.14 -5.70 -3.76
C ASP A 57 -14.76 -6.93 -4.46
N PRO A 58 -16.03 -7.28 -4.21
CA PRO A 58 -16.62 -8.50 -4.76
C PRO A 58 -16.85 -8.45 -6.27
N ILE A 59 -16.78 -7.27 -6.89
CA ILE A 59 -16.96 -7.07 -8.33
C ILE A 59 -15.61 -7.10 -9.05
N ASP A 60 -14.59 -6.50 -8.44
CA ASP A 60 -13.22 -6.48 -8.95
C ASP A 60 -12.24 -6.87 -7.83
N PRO A 61 -12.04 -8.18 -7.58
CA PRO A 61 -11.26 -8.62 -6.43
C PRO A 61 -9.78 -8.19 -6.46
N CYS A 62 -9.24 -7.86 -7.64
CA CYS A 62 -7.88 -7.34 -7.77
C CYS A 62 -7.76 -5.84 -7.49
N LYS A 63 -8.88 -5.12 -7.34
CA LYS A 63 -8.87 -3.69 -7.06
C LYS A 63 -8.16 -3.40 -5.74
N GLY A 64 -7.09 -2.61 -5.83
CA GLY A 64 -6.27 -2.20 -4.69
C GLY A 64 -5.30 -3.27 -4.19
N ILE A 65 -5.34 -4.50 -4.71
CA ILE A 65 -4.36 -5.54 -4.36
C ILE A 65 -2.99 -5.16 -4.94
N TYR A 66 -1.98 -5.02 -4.07
CA TYR A 66 -0.62 -4.63 -4.45
C TYR A 66 0.38 -5.78 -4.25
N CYS A 67 0.72 -6.48 -5.33
CA CYS A 67 1.67 -7.61 -5.32
C CYS A 67 3.16 -7.20 -5.16
N GLY A 68 3.45 -6.05 -4.55
CA GLY A 68 4.81 -5.61 -4.26
C GLY A 68 5.65 -5.20 -5.48
N GLY A 69 5.03 -5.06 -6.66
CA GLY A 69 5.73 -4.73 -7.90
C GLY A 69 6.53 -5.87 -8.53
N ASN A 70 6.54 -7.06 -7.92
CA ASN A 70 7.24 -8.26 -8.39
C ASN A 70 6.25 -9.39 -8.72
N GLY A 71 5.08 -9.00 -9.21
CA GLY A 71 4.00 -9.89 -9.55
C GLY A 71 2.76 -9.16 -10.03
N SER A 72 1.81 -9.92 -10.55
CA SER A 72 0.53 -9.42 -11.05
C SER A 72 -0.63 -10.04 -10.27
N CYS A 73 -1.67 -9.26 -10.00
CA CYS A 73 -2.89 -9.81 -9.42
C CYS A 73 -3.65 -10.64 -10.46
N GLY A 74 -4.06 -11.85 -10.08
CA GLY A 74 -4.94 -12.73 -10.84
C GLY A 74 -6.14 -13.16 -10.01
N LEU A 75 -7.13 -13.78 -10.66
CA LEU A 75 -8.30 -14.36 -10.02
C LEU A 75 -8.24 -15.88 -10.10
N ASP A 76 -8.42 -16.53 -8.95
CA ASP A 76 -8.71 -17.95 -8.90
C ASP A 76 -10.16 -18.18 -9.38
N LEU A 77 -10.33 -18.95 -10.46
CA LEU A 77 -11.64 -19.11 -11.11
C LEU A 77 -12.62 -19.99 -10.33
N ASP A 78 -12.14 -20.80 -9.40
CA ASP A 78 -12.97 -21.71 -8.62
C ASP A 78 -13.51 -21.01 -7.36
N THR A 79 -12.67 -20.19 -6.72
CA THR A 79 -12.98 -19.48 -5.47
C THR A 79 -13.38 -18.02 -5.68
N ASN A 80 -13.12 -17.46 -6.87
CA ASN A 80 -13.26 -16.04 -7.20
C ASN A 80 -12.42 -15.12 -6.29
N MET A 81 -11.34 -15.66 -5.71
CA MET A 81 -10.43 -14.93 -4.83
C MET A 81 -9.23 -14.37 -5.61
N PRO A 82 -8.74 -13.18 -5.23
CA PRO A 82 -7.52 -12.65 -5.81
C PRO A 82 -6.32 -13.46 -5.33
N PHE A 83 -5.26 -13.50 -6.14
CA PHE A 83 -3.94 -13.99 -5.75
C PHE A 83 -2.85 -13.20 -6.48
N CYS A 84 -1.63 -13.21 -5.95
CA CYS A 84 -0.48 -12.65 -6.64
C CYS A 84 0.27 -13.73 -7.41
N ALA A 85 0.30 -13.61 -8.74
CA ALA A 85 1.18 -14.36 -9.62
C ALA A 85 2.56 -13.70 -9.60
N CYS A 86 3.47 -14.24 -8.80
CA CYS A 86 4.80 -13.67 -8.62
C CYS A 86 5.73 -13.93 -9.80
N ASP A 87 6.59 -12.96 -10.07
CA ASP A 87 7.64 -13.05 -11.08
C ASP A 87 8.71 -14.09 -10.68
N PRO A 88 9.49 -14.62 -11.64
CA PRO A 88 10.56 -15.58 -11.34
C PRO A 88 11.54 -15.07 -10.27
N GLY A 89 11.79 -15.88 -9.24
CA GLY A 89 12.65 -15.51 -8.10
C GLY A 89 11.89 -14.92 -6.91
N PHE A 90 10.58 -14.72 -7.05
CA PHE A 90 9.68 -14.30 -5.98
C PHE A 90 8.67 -15.40 -5.67
N SER A 91 8.23 -15.43 -4.42
CA SER A 91 7.19 -16.34 -3.93
C SER A 91 6.15 -15.56 -3.16
N ASN A 92 4.91 -16.05 -3.18
CA ASN A 92 3.89 -15.62 -2.24
C ASN A 92 3.90 -16.56 -1.03
N GLU A 93 3.48 -16.02 0.12
CA GLU A 93 2.95 -16.83 1.20
C GLU A 93 1.43 -16.92 0.98
N SER A 94 0.80 -18.04 1.36
CA SER A 94 -0.66 -18.15 1.29
C SER A 94 -1.32 -16.99 2.04
N PHE A 95 -2.25 -16.29 1.39
CA PHE A 95 -2.94 -15.09 1.91
C PHE A 95 -2.06 -13.83 2.06
N ALA A 96 -0.76 -13.90 1.77
CA ALA A 96 0.04 -12.72 1.56
C ALA A 96 -0.22 -12.22 0.14
N TYR A 97 -0.96 -11.14 0.02
CA TYR A 97 -1.21 -10.43 -1.24
C TYR A 97 0.01 -9.62 -1.69
N PHE A 98 1.20 -10.22 -1.55
CA PHE A 98 2.50 -9.61 -1.78
C PHE A 98 3.52 -10.67 -2.22
N CYS A 99 4.41 -10.30 -3.14
CA CYS A 99 5.48 -11.18 -3.62
C CYS A 99 6.79 -10.83 -2.92
N THR A 100 7.35 -11.76 -2.17
CA THR A 100 8.63 -11.60 -1.47
C THR A 100 9.74 -12.31 -2.22
N SER A 101 10.97 -11.78 -2.15
CA SER A 101 12.13 -12.46 -2.74
C SER A 101 12.42 -13.74 -1.95
N GLY A 102 12.54 -14.87 -2.66
CA GLY A 102 12.94 -16.14 -2.05
C GLY A 102 14.46 -16.15 -1.79
N LEU A 103 14.90 -15.53 -0.70
CA LEU A 103 16.28 -15.60 -0.18
C LEU A 103 16.39 -16.67 0.91
#